data_AF-A0A7H0GG25-F1
#
_entry.id   AF-A0A7H0GG25-F1
#
_cell.length_a   1.000
_cell.length_b   1.000
_cell.length_c   1.000
_cell.angle_alpha   90.00
_cell.angle_beta   90.00
_cell.angle_gamma   90.00
#
_symmetry.space_group_name_H-M   'P 1'
#
loop_
_entity.id
_entity.type
_entity.pdbx_description
1 polymer ?
#
loop_
_entity_poly.entity_id
_entity_poly.type
_entity_poly.pdbx_seq_one_letter_code
_entity_poly.pdbx_strand_id
1 'polypeptide(L)'
;MAIDVQGNTLFMQVFGYEKDGEATFYTATGQLQGNTVTAPLKRYQGGRSFGSPPKDAVENGSPGDVTLRFTHGLDGTVQFPGEPERAISRFSMRSAEYKSRYWGKRKIRSFLVAPVDPTYQTNFLAELGIFGHSGTGKGGWEMSLSRRDGRIWNRLSCEETADSDEFSCHRLADPGTNELSEVSAVRLKIANIDAYGTIDLESNGVVRRFPLQGIALVGARKPRLRAADLPKMSM
;
A
#
# COMPACT_ATOMS: atom_id res chain seq x y z
N MET A 1 13.34 11.27 -6.22
CA MET A 1 13.46 9.99 -6.94
C MET A 1 12.08 9.45 -7.22
N ALA A 2 11.86 8.86 -8.39
CA ALA A 2 10.66 8.13 -8.76
C ALA A 2 11.05 6.75 -9.31
N ILE A 3 10.24 5.72 -9.02
CA ILE A 3 10.43 4.35 -9.48
C ILE A 3 9.10 3.85 -10.03
N ASP A 4 9.12 3.27 -11.23
CA ASP A 4 8.03 2.54 -11.85
C ASP A 4 8.47 1.11 -12.15
N VAL A 5 7.59 0.14 -11.96
CA VAL A 5 7.82 -1.27 -12.26
C VAL A 5 6.63 -1.79 -13.07
N GLN A 6 6.90 -2.18 -14.31
CA GLN A 6 5.90 -2.76 -15.21
C GLN A 6 6.31 -4.18 -15.61
N GLY A 7 5.50 -5.15 -15.17
CA GLY A 7 5.87 -6.57 -15.25
C GLY A 7 7.17 -6.79 -14.47
N ASN A 8 8.26 -7.06 -15.18
CA ASN A 8 9.58 -7.27 -14.62
C ASN A 8 10.57 -6.14 -14.95
N THR A 9 10.13 -5.09 -15.63
CA THR A 9 11.00 -3.97 -16.02
C THR A 9 10.86 -2.84 -15.02
N LEU A 10 11.98 -2.46 -14.42
CA LEU A 10 12.09 -1.28 -13.57
C LEU A 10 12.57 -0.09 -14.39
N PHE A 11 11.92 1.06 -14.17
CA PHE A 11 12.38 2.36 -14.61
C PHE A 11 12.51 3.29 -13.40
N MET A 12 13.68 3.89 -13.21
CA MET A 12 13.95 4.82 -12.12
C MET A 12 14.41 6.16 -12.67
N GLN A 13 13.98 7.24 -12.01
CA GLN A 13 14.45 8.61 -12.26
C GLN A 13 14.93 9.25 -10.97
N VAL A 14 16.11 9.86 -11.01
CA VAL A 14 16.74 10.56 -9.88
C VAL A 14 17.22 11.92 -10.34
N PHE A 15 16.85 12.96 -9.59
CA PHE A 15 17.45 14.29 -9.72
C PHE A 15 18.59 14.39 -8.72
N GLY A 16 19.74 14.89 -9.17
CA GLY A 16 20.92 15.06 -8.33
C GLY A 16 21.85 16.11 -8.90
N TYR A 17 23.04 16.19 -8.29
CA TYR A 17 24.09 17.09 -8.72
C TYR A 17 25.34 16.29 -9.11
N GLU A 18 26.04 16.76 -10.12
CA GLU A 18 27.35 16.25 -10.52
C GLU A 18 28.44 16.78 -9.56
N LYS A 19 29.68 16.29 -9.72
CA LYS A 19 30.81 16.69 -8.87
C LYS A 19 31.14 18.19 -8.96
N ASP A 20 30.82 18.82 -10.09
CA ASP A 20 30.97 20.25 -10.32
C ASP A 20 29.80 21.08 -9.79
N GLY A 21 28.76 20.43 -9.25
CA GLY A 21 27.57 21.08 -8.71
C GLY A 21 26.48 21.34 -9.74
N GLU A 22 26.65 20.92 -11.00
CA GLU A 22 25.61 21.05 -12.02
C GLU A 22 24.44 20.10 -11.75
N ALA A 23 23.22 20.61 -11.89
CA ALA A 23 22.01 19.84 -11.71
C ALA A 23 21.79 18.89 -12.89
N THR A 24 21.49 17.63 -12.61
CA THR A 24 21.27 16.63 -13.67
C THR A 24 20.18 15.63 -13.31
N PHE A 25 19.65 14.98 -14.34
CA PHE A 25 18.70 13.88 -14.22
C PHE A 25 19.36 12.58 -14.64
N TYR A 26 19.28 11.60 -13.75
CA TYR A 26 19.70 10.24 -14.01
C TYR A 26 18.49 9.34 -14.20
N THR A 27 18.68 8.33 -15.04
CA THR A 27 17.68 7.28 -15.27
C THR A 27 18.35 5.91 -15.19
N ALA A 28 17.65 4.92 -14.64
CA ALA A 28 18.09 3.54 -14.70
C ALA A 28 16.94 2.67 -15.23
N THR A 29 17.27 1.73 -16.10
CA THR A 29 16.31 0.73 -16.59
C THR A 29 16.94 -0.65 -16.43
N GLY A 30 16.22 -1.57 -15.78
CA GLY A 30 16.75 -2.89 -15.48
C GLY A 30 15.64 -3.92 -15.30
N GLN A 31 16.04 -5.19 -15.28
CA GLN A 31 15.12 -6.30 -15.00
C GLN A 31 15.14 -6.60 -13.50
N LEU A 32 13.95 -6.75 -12.92
CA LEU A 32 13.76 -7.22 -11.56
C LEU A 32 14.09 -8.72 -11.50
N GLN A 33 15.05 -9.10 -10.68
CA GLN A 33 15.45 -10.49 -10.47
C GLN A 33 15.11 -10.86 -9.04
N GLY A 34 13.98 -11.55 -8.87
CA GLY A 34 13.36 -11.75 -7.57
C GLY A 34 12.90 -10.40 -7.00
N ASN A 35 13.65 -9.88 -6.03
CA ASN A 35 13.38 -8.58 -5.41
C ASN A 35 14.49 -7.54 -5.65
N THR A 36 15.47 -7.84 -6.50
CA THR A 36 16.65 -7.00 -6.71
C THR A 36 16.72 -6.50 -8.16
N VAL A 37 17.13 -5.25 -8.35
CA VAL A 37 17.53 -4.70 -9.66
C VAL A 37 18.94 -4.13 -9.53
N THR A 38 19.81 -4.45 -10.47
CA THR A 38 21.08 -3.73 -10.68
C THR A 38 21.09 -3.21 -12.10
N ALA A 39 21.32 -1.91 -12.28
CA ALA A 39 21.24 -1.26 -13.59
C ALA A 39 22.17 -0.04 -13.66
N PRO A 40 22.71 0.28 -14.86
CA PRO A 40 23.51 1.48 -15.04
C PRO A 40 22.67 2.73 -14.82
N LEU A 41 23.17 3.64 -13.99
CA LEU A 41 22.57 4.94 -13.76
C LEU A 41 23.01 5.89 -14.88
N LYS A 42 22.19 6.08 -15.91
CA LYS A 42 22.54 6.84 -17.12
C LYS A 42 22.11 8.29 -17.02
N ARG A 43 22.91 9.21 -17.56
CA ARG A 43 22.54 10.60 -17.79
C ARG A 43 22.39 10.87 -19.28
N TYR A 44 21.56 11.85 -19.64
CA TYR A 44 21.30 12.24 -21.02
C TYR A 44 21.48 13.75 -21.18
N GLN A 45 21.93 14.17 -22.36
CA GLN A 45 22.16 15.59 -22.67
C GLN A 45 21.58 16.00 -24.01
N GLY A 46 21.41 17.31 -24.19
CA GLY A 46 21.08 17.90 -25.49
C GLY A 46 19.65 17.67 -25.99
N GLY A 47 18.77 17.11 -25.15
CA GLY A 47 17.36 16.89 -25.48
C GLY A 47 16.51 18.16 -25.49
N ARG A 48 15.22 17.98 -25.77
CA ARG A 48 14.23 19.06 -25.80
C ARG A 48 14.15 19.80 -24.47
N SER A 49 14.26 21.13 -24.51
CA SER A 49 13.93 22.03 -23.41
C SER A 49 12.49 22.54 -23.51
N PHE A 50 11.93 23.05 -22.41
CA PHE A 50 10.61 23.67 -22.39
C PHE A 50 10.55 24.83 -23.42
N GLY A 51 9.56 24.77 -24.32
CA GLY A 51 9.37 25.76 -25.38
C GLY A 51 10.22 25.56 -26.65
N SER A 52 11.17 24.60 -26.66
CA SER A 52 11.96 24.30 -27.86
C SER A 52 11.26 23.35 -28.84
N PRO A 53 11.71 23.30 -30.11
CA PRO A 53 11.34 22.27 -31.06
C PRO A 53 11.64 20.85 -30.54
N PRO A 54 10.97 19.81 -31.06
CA PRO A 54 11.30 18.42 -30.74
C PRO A 54 12.79 18.12 -30.96
N LYS A 55 13.42 17.49 -29.96
CA LYS A 55 14.84 17.12 -30.02
C LYS A 55 15.10 15.93 -29.10
N ASP A 56 15.75 14.92 -29.63
CA ASP A 56 16.13 13.74 -28.87
C ASP A 56 17.37 14.02 -28.01
N ALA A 57 17.35 13.46 -26.80
CA ALA A 57 18.51 13.49 -25.93
C ALA A 57 19.47 12.35 -26.31
N VAL A 58 20.76 12.56 -26.07
CA VAL A 58 21.80 11.55 -26.29
C VAL A 58 22.36 11.11 -24.95
N GLU A 59 22.62 9.81 -24.79
CA GLU A 59 23.28 9.29 -23.59
C GLU A 59 24.65 9.95 -23.42
N ASN A 60 24.91 10.43 -22.20
CA ASN A 60 26.13 11.16 -21.84
C ASN A 60 26.90 10.45 -20.72
N GLY A 61 26.85 9.11 -20.70
CA GLY A 61 27.58 8.28 -19.75
C GLY A 61 26.81 7.93 -18.48
N SER A 62 27.55 7.39 -17.51
CA SER A 62 27.01 6.85 -16.26
C SER A 62 28.05 6.95 -15.13
N PRO A 63 27.68 7.40 -13.91
CA PRO A 63 28.53 7.27 -12.73
C PRO A 63 28.72 5.84 -12.22
N GLY A 64 27.98 4.85 -12.76
CA GLY A 64 28.04 3.44 -12.38
C GLY A 64 26.66 2.83 -12.17
N ASP A 65 26.63 1.64 -11.57
CA ASP A 65 25.39 0.90 -11.34
C ASP A 65 24.70 1.29 -10.04
N VAL A 66 23.38 1.47 -10.12
CA VAL A 66 22.51 1.53 -8.95
C VAL A 66 22.01 0.12 -8.63
N THR A 67 21.92 -0.22 -7.35
CA THR A 67 21.25 -1.44 -6.88
C THR A 67 20.04 -1.08 -6.02
N LEU A 68 18.89 -1.68 -6.34
CA LEU A 68 17.64 -1.58 -5.59
C LEU A 68 17.28 -2.95 -5.06
N ARG A 69 16.86 -3.05 -3.79
CA ARG A 69 16.32 -4.28 -3.19
C ARG A 69 15.00 -3.98 -2.51
N PHE A 70 13.95 -4.68 -2.90
CA PHE A 70 12.62 -4.51 -2.30
C PHE A 70 12.39 -5.53 -1.20
N THR A 71 11.98 -5.06 -0.02
CA THR A 71 11.46 -5.94 1.02
C THR A 71 9.99 -6.27 0.72
N HIS A 72 9.23 -5.26 0.26
CA HIS A 72 7.88 -5.35 -0.30
C HIS A 72 7.56 -4.06 -1.09
N GLY A 73 6.36 -3.93 -1.64
CA GLY A 73 5.98 -2.80 -2.51
C GLY A 73 5.98 -1.39 -1.88
N LEU A 74 6.37 -1.24 -0.61
CA LEU A 74 6.43 0.04 0.10
C LEU A 74 7.80 0.38 0.63
N ASP A 75 8.67 -0.59 0.86
CA ASP A 75 9.91 -0.41 1.59
C ASP A 75 11.02 -1.26 0.95
N GLY A 76 12.25 -0.75 0.99
CA GLY A 76 13.41 -1.40 0.40
C GLY A 76 14.70 -0.64 0.68
N THR A 77 15.73 -0.93 -0.10
CA THR A 77 17.01 -0.25 -0.06
C THR A 77 17.44 0.21 -1.45
N VAL A 78 18.23 1.28 -1.49
CA VAL A 78 18.94 1.76 -2.68
C VAL A 78 20.42 1.92 -2.35
N GLN A 79 21.27 1.55 -3.29
CA GLN A 79 22.70 1.80 -3.26
C GLN A 79 23.10 2.49 -4.56
N PHE A 80 23.53 3.74 -4.45
CA PHE A 80 24.09 4.50 -5.56
C PHE A 80 25.59 4.19 -5.74
N PRO A 81 26.16 4.43 -6.94
CA PRO A 81 27.58 4.22 -7.19
C PRO A 81 28.46 4.98 -6.20
N GLY A 82 29.34 4.26 -5.49
CA GLY A 82 30.26 4.86 -4.51
C GLY A 82 29.62 5.30 -3.19
N GLU A 83 28.32 5.03 -2.99
CA GLU A 83 27.61 5.35 -1.76
C GLU A 83 27.27 4.09 -0.95
N PRO A 84 27.17 4.20 0.39
CA PRO A 84 26.62 3.13 1.21
C PRO A 84 25.13 2.91 0.89
N GLU A 85 24.65 1.69 1.12
CA GLU A 85 23.23 1.38 1.01
C GLU A 85 22.38 2.24 1.99
N ARG A 86 21.22 2.69 1.52
CA ARG A 86 20.25 3.48 2.28
C ARG A 86 18.85 2.90 2.16
N ALA A 87 18.10 2.93 3.26
CA ALA A 87 16.70 2.54 3.27
C ALA A 87 15.86 3.56 2.49
N ILE A 88 14.90 3.06 1.74
CA ILE A 88 13.90 3.84 1.01
C ILE A 88 12.50 3.37 1.41
N SER A 89 11.58 4.33 1.45
CA SER A 89 10.16 4.06 1.65
C SER A 89 9.34 4.83 0.64
N ARG A 90 8.20 4.26 0.25
CA ARG A 90 7.28 4.89 -0.69
C ARG A 90 6.71 6.15 -0.07
N PHE A 91 6.76 7.23 -0.83
CA PHE A 91 6.12 8.48 -0.43
C PHE A 91 4.61 8.28 -0.24
N SER A 92 4.11 8.61 0.94
CA SER A 92 2.70 8.54 1.31
C SER A 92 2.10 9.93 1.34
N MET A 93 1.02 10.16 0.58
CA MET A 93 0.29 11.43 0.58
C MET A 93 -0.65 11.48 1.78
N ARG A 94 -0.32 12.29 2.79
CA ARG A 94 -1.07 12.32 4.07
C ARG A 94 -1.53 13.73 4.44
N SER A 95 -2.16 14.43 3.49
CA SER A 95 -2.77 15.73 3.76
C SER A 95 -3.99 15.60 4.67
N ALA A 96 -4.35 16.69 5.38
CA ALA A 96 -5.59 16.74 6.17
C ALA A 96 -6.83 16.44 5.31
N GLU A 97 -6.82 16.90 4.05
CA GLU A 97 -7.86 16.60 3.07
C GLU A 97 -7.92 15.10 2.73
N TYR A 98 -6.75 14.45 2.55
CA TYR A 98 -6.66 13.01 2.34
C TYR A 98 -7.26 12.25 3.53
N LYS A 99 -6.84 12.58 4.76
CA LYS A 99 -7.38 11.96 5.98
C LYS A 99 -8.89 12.19 6.10
N SER A 100 -9.39 13.40 5.87
CA SER A 100 -10.83 13.71 5.91
C SER A 100 -11.64 12.92 4.88
N ARG A 101 -11.13 12.80 3.65
CA ARG A 101 -11.81 12.12 2.54
C ARG A 101 -11.95 10.62 2.79
N TYR A 102 -10.91 9.97 3.30
CA TYR A 102 -10.84 8.51 3.39
C TYR A 102 -11.05 7.95 4.80
N TRP A 103 -10.67 8.71 5.83
CA TRP A 103 -10.63 8.28 7.22
C TRP A 103 -11.49 9.16 8.15
N GLY A 104 -12.32 10.04 7.58
CA GLY A 104 -13.30 10.80 8.35
C GLY A 104 -14.28 9.91 9.11
N LYS A 105 -14.96 10.47 10.11
CA LYS A 105 -15.99 9.76 10.89
C LYS A 105 -16.97 9.00 10.00
N ARG A 106 -17.17 7.70 10.30
CA ARG A 106 -18.12 6.82 9.60
C ARG A 106 -17.82 6.64 8.10
N LYS A 107 -16.56 6.81 7.69
CA LYS A 107 -16.12 6.43 6.35
C LYS A 107 -15.67 4.97 6.37
N ILE A 108 -16.07 4.26 5.32
CA ILE A 108 -15.63 2.90 5.04
C ILE A 108 -14.61 3.00 3.92
N ARG A 109 -13.50 2.28 4.06
CA ARG A 109 -12.54 2.09 2.98
C ARG A 109 -12.46 0.60 2.65
N SER A 110 -12.86 0.26 1.43
CA SER A 110 -12.81 -1.11 0.91
C SER A 110 -11.51 -1.36 0.16
N PHE A 111 -10.95 -2.54 0.32
CA PHE A 111 -9.79 -3.03 -0.44
C PHE A 111 -10.09 -4.43 -0.96
N LEU A 112 -9.66 -4.73 -2.18
CA LEU A 112 -9.58 -6.10 -2.65
C LEU A 112 -8.20 -6.63 -2.28
N VAL A 113 -8.12 -7.67 -1.45
CA VAL A 113 -6.87 -8.24 -0.94
C VAL A 113 -6.77 -9.73 -1.27
N ALA A 114 -5.54 -10.21 -1.46
CA ALA A 114 -5.21 -11.61 -1.68
C ALA A 114 -3.85 -11.96 -1.04
N PRO A 115 -3.60 -13.24 -0.70
CA PRO A 115 -2.29 -13.69 -0.29
C PRO A 115 -1.31 -13.63 -1.46
N VAL A 116 -0.07 -13.27 -1.18
CA VAL A 116 1.02 -13.21 -2.18
C VAL A 116 1.60 -14.61 -2.47
N ASP A 117 1.10 -15.66 -1.79
CA ASP A 117 1.49 -17.06 -2.04
C ASP A 117 0.53 -17.72 -3.07
N PRO A 118 1.00 -18.03 -4.29
CA PRO A 118 0.18 -18.62 -5.36
C PRO A 118 -0.38 -20.01 -5.01
N THR A 119 0.22 -20.72 -4.06
CA THR A 119 -0.23 -22.03 -3.59
C THR A 119 -1.52 -21.95 -2.77
N TYR A 120 -1.80 -20.78 -2.17
CA TYR A 120 -3.00 -20.49 -1.38
C TYR A 120 -4.00 -19.58 -2.11
N GLN A 121 -3.68 -19.13 -3.33
CA GLN A 121 -4.47 -18.13 -4.06
C GLN A 121 -5.82 -18.62 -4.58
N THR A 122 -6.03 -19.94 -4.74
CA THR A 122 -7.21 -20.41 -5.48
C THR A 122 -8.54 -20.19 -4.77
N ASN A 123 -8.55 -19.95 -3.44
CA ASN A 123 -9.79 -19.75 -2.67
C ASN A 123 -9.84 -18.47 -1.81
N PHE A 124 -8.75 -17.69 -1.71
CA PHE A 124 -8.72 -16.50 -0.86
C PHE A 124 -8.75 -15.20 -1.68
N LEU A 125 -9.95 -14.79 -2.06
CA LEU A 125 -10.22 -13.44 -2.55
C LEU A 125 -11.22 -12.79 -1.59
N ALA A 126 -10.73 -11.79 -0.85
CA ALA A 126 -11.53 -11.08 0.14
C ALA A 126 -11.66 -9.61 -0.22
N GLU A 127 -12.86 -9.07 -0.01
CA GLU A 127 -13.04 -7.63 0.15
C GLU A 127 -12.88 -7.31 1.64
N LEU A 128 -11.99 -6.36 1.91
CA LEU A 128 -11.64 -5.88 3.22
C LEU A 128 -12.23 -4.48 3.40
N GLY A 129 -13.22 -4.33 4.27
CA GLY A 129 -13.77 -3.03 4.66
C GLY A 129 -13.22 -2.59 6.02
N ILE A 130 -12.50 -1.47 6.06
CA ILE A 130 -12.07 -0.83 7.31
C ILE A 130 -12.97 0.36 7.58
N PHE A 131 -13.55 0.43 8.78
CA PHE A 131 -14.38 1.54 9.20
C PHE A 131 -14.09 1.94 10.64
N GLY A 132 -13.99 3.24 10.87
CA GLY A 132 -13.65 3.79 12.18
C GLY A 132 -14.49 5.02 12.50
N HIS A 133 -14.56 5.35 13.78
CA HIS A 133 -15.19 6.57 14.26
C HIS A 133 -14.13 7.43 14.95
N SER A 134 -13.50 8.33 14.20
CA SER A 134 -12.55 9.29 14.75
C SER A 134 -13.30 10.38 15.54
N GLY A 135 -13.64 10.13 16.81
CA GLY A 135 -14.31 11.11 17.67
C GLY A 135 -14.44 10.72 19.13
N THR A 136 -13.81 11.52 20.01
CA THR A 136 -14.04 11.64 21.46
C THR A 136 -13.90 10.36 22.30
N GLY A 137 -12.76 9.67 22.15
CA GLY A 137 -12.15 8.92 23.27
C GLY A 137 -12.50 7.44 23.44
N LYS A 138 -13.46 6.88 22.68
CA LYS A 138 -13.74 5.43 22.66
C LYS A 138 -14.16 4.90 21.26
N GLY A 139 -13.75 5.58 20.19
CA GLY A 139 -14.02 5.13 18.83
C GLY A 139 -12.93 4.17 18.37
N GLY A 140 -13.22 2.87 18.29
CA GLY A 140 -12.32 1.86 17.75
C GLY A 140 -12.42 1.76 16.22
N TRP A 141 -11.37 1.24 15.60
CA TRP A 141 -11.44 0.78 14.22
C TRP A 141 -12.03 -0.62 14.21
N GLU A 142 -12.90 -0.90 13.24
CA GLU A 142 -13.39 -2.24 12.97
C GLU A 142 -13.02 -2.59 11.53
N MET A 143 -12.66 -3.86 11.34
CA MET A 143 -12.38 -4.43 10.05
C MET A 143 -13.34 -5.56 9.79
N SER A 144 -13.92 -5.54 8.60
CA SER A 144 -14.76 -6.61 8.08
C SER A 144 -14.06 -7.28 6.92
N LEU A 145 -14.05 -8.60 6.92
CA LEU A 145 -13.67 -9.39 5.76
C LEU A 145 -14.95 -9.98 5.17
N SER A 146 -15.15 -9.77 3.87
CA SER A 146 -16.23 -10.36 3.09
C SER A 146 -15.68 -11.15 1.91
N ARG A 147 -16.39 -12.18 1.49
CA ARG A 147 -16.12 -12.85 0.22
C ARG A 147 -16.57 -11.94 -0.94
N ARG A 148 -16.17 -12.25 -2.18
CA ARG A 148 -16.61 -11.51 -3.38
C ARG A 148 -18.13 -11.47 -3.56
N ASP A 149 -18.88 -12.40 -2.98
CA ASP A 149 -20.35 -12.42 -2.99
C ASP A 149 -20.97 -11.40 -2.01
N GLY A 150 -20.15 -10.64 -1.28
CA GLY A 150 -20.57 -9.62 -0.32
C GLY A 150 -20.94 -10.17 1.06
N ARG A 151 -20.86 -11.49 1.29
CA ARG A 151 -21.11 -12.06 2.62
C ARG A 151 -19.92 -11.80 3.54
N ILE A 152 -20.16 -11.07 4.62
CA ILE A 152 -19.19 -10.86 5.70
C ILE A 152 -18.98 -12.19 6.41
N TRP A 153 -17.72 -12.58 6.59
CA TRP A 153 -17.35 -13.82 7.27
C TRP A 153 -16.46 -13.59 8.50
N ASN A 154 -15.80 -12.43 8.65
CA ASN A 154 -15.10 -12.05 9.88
C ASN A 154 -15.28 -10.58 10.23
N ARG A 155 -15.31 -10.28 11.53
CA ARG A 155 -15.19 -8.93 12.09
C ARG A 155 -14.06 -8.90 13.13
N LEU A 156 -13.24 -7.86 13.05
CA LEU A 156 -12.02 -7.72 13.84
C LEU A 156 -12.02 -6.33 14.49
N SER A 157 -11.58 -6.26 15.74
CA SER A 157 -11.28 -5.01 16.43
C SER A 157 -9.88 -4.58 16.04
N CYS A 158 -9.72 -3.34 15.64
CA CYS A 158 -8.48 -2.81 15.14
C CYS A 158 -8.00 -1.62 15.96
N GLU A 159 -6.68 -1.57 16.12
CA GLU A 159 -5.96 -0.43 16.64
C GLU A 159 -5.08 0.12 15.52
N GLU A 160 -5.13 1.44 15.33
CA GLU A 160 -4.21 2.14 14.44
C GLU A 160 -2.96 2.51 15.22
N THR A 161 -1.80 2.15 14.69
CA THR A 161 -0.52 2.51 15.29
C THR A 161 -0.23 3.97 14.99
N ALA A 162 -0.20 4.84 16.01
CA ALA A 162 0.41 6.17 15.96
C ALA A 162 0.21 6.96 14.65
N ASP A 163 -1.03 7.08 14.16
CA ASP A 163 -1.35 7.82 12.94
C ASP A 163 -0.57 7.29 11.70
N SER A 164 -0.18 6.02 11.63
CA SER A 164 0.69 5.46 10.58
C SER A 164 -0.06 4.75 9.44
N ASP A 165 -1.41 4.78 9.41
CA ASP A 165 -2.23 3.96 8.51
C ASP A 165 -1.88 2.46 8.64
N GLU A 166 -1.32 2.07 9.80
CA GLU A 166 -0.99 0.70 10.16
C GLU A 166 -2.00 0.21 11.18
N PHE A 167 -2.72 -0.84 10.84
CA PHE A 167 -3.81 -1.40 11.61
C PHE A 167 -3.40 -2.78 12.12
N SER A 168 -3.40 -2.95 13.43
CA SER A 168 -3.34 -4.26 14.07
C SER A 168 -4.74 -4.66 14.50
N CYS A 169 -5.24 -5.73 13.90
CA CYS A 169 -6.61 -6.19 14.07
C CYS A 169 -6.63 -7.58 14.67
N HIS A 170 -7.49 -7.76 15.67
CA HIS A 170 -7.68 -9.02 16.37
C HIS A 170 -9.16 -9.40 16.34
N ARG A 171 -9.43 -10.71 16.29
CA ARG A 171 -10.79 -11.24 16.30
C ARG A 171 -11.60 -10.69 17.47
N LEU A 172 -12.77 -10.13 17.15
CA LEU A 172 -13.80 -9.84 18.15
C LEU A 172 -14.40 -11.18 18.58
N ALA A 173 -14.42 -11.45 19.88
CA ALA A 173 -15.07 -12.65 20.40
C ALA A 173 -16.60 -12.51 20.29
N ASP A 174 -17.26 -13.16 19.31
CA ASP A 174 -18.70 -13.52 19.36
C ASP A 174 -19.14 -14.52 18.25
N PRO A 175 -20.36 -15.10 18.26
CA PRO A 175 -20.64 -16.45 18.75
C PRO A 175 -21.11 -17.39 17.61
N GLY A 176 -20.51 -18.58 17.52
CA GLY A 176 -21.24 -19.76 17.04
C GLY A 176 -21.41 -19.98 15.54
N THR A 177 -20.48 -19.55 14.68
CA THR A 177 -20.43 -20.07 13.30
C THR A 177 -19.34 -21.12 13.16
N ASN A 178 -19.77 -22.37 13.18
CA ASN A 178 -18.92 -23.56 13.21
C ASN A 178 -18.39 -23.94 11.81
N GLU A 179 -17.88 -23.00 11.01
CA GLU A 179 -17.34 -23.31 9.68
C GLU A 179 -16.09 -22.50 9.30
N LEU A 180 -14.99 -23.25 9.15
CA LEU A 180 -13.79 -23.03 8.33
C LEU A 180 -12.83 -21.91 8.77
N SER A 181 -11.55 -22.31 8.88
CA SER A 181 -10.33 -21.50 9.11
C SER A 181 -10.60 -20.04 9.47
N GLU A 182 -10.60 -19.74 10.77
CA GLU A 182 -10.95 -18.42 11.26
C GLU A 182 -9.76 -17.46 11.15
N VAL A 183 -10.05 -16.20 10.82
CA VAL A 183 -9.03 -15.15 10.80
C VAL A 183 -8.78 -14.73 12.25
N SER A 184 -7.61 -15.05 12.78
CA SER A 184 -7.27 -14.73 14.18
C SER A 184 -6.71 -13.32 14.32
N ALA A 185 -5.91 -12.88 13.35
CA ALA A 185 -5.36 -11.54 13.30
C ALA A 185 -5.09 -11.06 11.87
N VAL A 186 -5.15 -9.75 11.67
CA VAL A 186 -4.76 -9.06 10.44
C VAL A 186 -3.89 -7.89 10.81
N ARG A 187 -2.74 -7.75 10.14
CA ARG A 187 -1.88 -6.56 10.24
C ARG A 187 -1.80 -5.93 8.87
N LEU A 188 -2.12 -4.65 8.73
CA LEU A 188 -2.14 -3.98 7.44
C LEU A 188 -1.54 -2.60 7.52
N LYS A 189 -0.65 -2.29 6.59
CA LYS A 189 -0.15 -0.96 6.28
C LYS A 189 -0.80 -0.48 4.99
N ILE A 190 -1.45 0.68 5.05
CA ILE A 190 -2.14 1.28 3.92
C ILE A 190 -1.35 2.49 3.44
N ALA A 191 -0.98 2.49 2.17
CA ALA A 191 -0.22 3.57 1.56
C ALA A 191 -0.90 4.03 0.28
N ASN A 192 -1.50 5.21 0.32
CA ASN A 192 -2.36 5.71 -0.74
C ASN A 192 -3.43 4.65 -1.05
N ILE A 193 -3.52 4.14 -2.28
CA ILE A 193 -4.50 3.12 -2.69
C ILE A 193 -4.08 1.69 -2.38
N ASP A 194 -2.84 1.44 -1.98
CA ASP A 194 -2.35 0.09 -1.80
C ASP A 194 -2.46 -0.35 -0.33
N ALA A 195 -2.70 -1.65 -0.12
CA ALA A 195 -2.72 -2.28 1.19
C ALA A 195 -1.76 -3.47 1.19
N TYR A 196 -0.91 -3.56 2.20
CA TYR A 196 0.04 -4.65 2.39
C TYR A 196 0.03 -5.10 3.84
N GLY A 197 0.38 -6.36 4.10
CA GLY A 197 0.62 -6.79 5.45
C GLY A 197 0.54 -8.29 5.60
N THR A 198 -0.08 -8.76 6.68
CA THR A 198 -0.18 -10.20 6.97
C THR A 198 -1.56 -10.56 7.50
N ILE A 199 -1.97 -11.79 7.23
CA ILE A 199 -3.14 -12.43 7.82
C ILE A 199 -2.72 -13.70 8.52
N ASP A 200 -3.21 -13.86 9.75
CA ASP A 200 -3.05 -15.07 10.54
C ASP A 200 -4.36 -15.87 10.43
N LEU A 201 -4.28 -17.03 9.80
CA LEU A 201 -5.39 -17.98 9.68
C LEU A 201 -5.20 -19.11 10.70
N GLU A 202 -6.22 -19.37 11.52
CA GLU A 202 -6.23 -20.44 12.50
C GLU A 202 -7.11 -21.59 12.00
N SER A 203 -6.52 -22.79 11.94
CA SER A 203 -7.23 -24.02 11.56
C SER A 203 -6.75 -25.16 12.44
N ASN A 204 -7.68 -25.84 13.13
CA ASN A 204 -7.38 -26.93 14.07
C ASN A 204 -6.32 -26.55 15.13
N GLY A 205 -6.37 -25.32 15.65
CA GLY A 205 -5.42 -24.81 16.66
C GLY A 205 -4.02 -24.46 16.12
N VAL A 206 -3.81 -24.55 14.80
CA VAL A 206 -2.55 -24.13 14.15
C VAL A 206 -2.76 -22.77 13.49
N VAL A 207 -1.96 -21.79 13.88
CA VAL A 207 -1.93 -20.46 13.25
C VAL A 207 -0.89 -20.45 12.12
N ARG A 208 -1.31 -20.06 10.93
CA ARG A 208 -0.43 -19.84 9.77
C ARG A 208 -0.52 -18.39 9.32
N ARG A 209 0.65 -17.77 9.10
CA ARG A 209 0.77 -16.38 8.66
C ARG A 209 1.01 -16.32 7.16
N PHE A 210 0.22 -15.51 6.47
CA PHE A 210 0.35 -15.28 5.03
C PHE A 210 0.57 -13.79 4.74
N PRO A 211 1.48 -13.45 3.81
CA PRO A 211 1.60 -12.08 3.32
C PRO A 211 0.35 -11.71 2.52
N LEU A 212 -0.20 -10.53 2.76
CA LEU A 212 -1.33 -9.95 2.04
C LEU A 212 -0.87 -8.77 1.18
N GLN A 213 -1.49 -8.66 0.00
CA GLN A 213 -1.43 -7.48 -0.84
C GLN A 213 -2.81 -7.19 -1.42
N GLY A 214 -3.10 -5.90 -1.62
CA GLY A 214 -4.34 -5.48 -2.24
C GLY A 214 -4.37 -4.01 -2.62
N ILE A 215 -5.50 -3.62 -3.18
CA ILE A 215 -5.76 -2.28 -3.71
C ILE A 215 -7.13 -1.78 -3.26
N ALA A 216 -7.22 -0.49 -3.02
CA ALA A 216 -8.45 0.18 -2.63
C ALA A 216 -9.49 0.09 -3.76
N LEU A 217 -10.69 -0.31 -3.42
CA LEU A 217 -11.87 -0.19 -4.27
C LEU A 217 -12.43 1.22 -4.08
N VAL A 218 -12.71 1.93 -5.18
CA VAL A 218 -13.19 3.31 -5.11
C VAL A 218 -14.50 3.40 -4.31
N GLY A 219 -14.49 4.13 -3.19
CA GLY A 219 -15.71 4.63 -2.57
C GLY A 219 -15.67 4.65 -1.04
N ALA A 220 -15.47 5.85 -0.49
CA ALA A 220 -15.89 6.16 0.88
C ALA A 220 -17.43 6.19 0.96
N ARG A 221 -18.09 5.03 0.89
CA ARG A 221 -19.55 4.94 1.08
C ARG A 221 -19.84 5.38 2.52
N LYS A 222 -20.67 6.42 2.68
CA LYS A 222 -21.34 6.63 3.97
C LYS A 222 -22.25 5.40 4.19
N PRO A 223 -22.24 4.76 5.36
CA PRO A 223 -23.24 3.74 5.65
C PRO A 223 -24.64 4.37 5.52
N ARG A 224 -25.58 3.67 4.88
CA ARG A 224 -26.99 4.06 4.87
C ARG A 224 -27.46 4.10 6.33
N LEU A 225 -27.76 5.30 6.83
CA LEU A 225 -28.46 5.46 8.11
C LEU A 225 -29.78 4.69 8.02
N ARG A 226 -30.07 3.85 9.03
CA ARG A 226 -31.39 3.22 9.15
C ARG A 226 -32.42 4.31 9.44
N ALA A 227 -33.64 4.13 8.98
CA ALA A 227 -34.76 5.07 9.15
C ALA A 227 -35.12 5.43 10.62
N ALA A 228 -34.47 4.79 11.60
CA ALA A 228 -34.66 5.06 13.03
C ALA A 228 -33.93 6.32 13.54
N ASP A 229 -33.05 6.95 12.74
CA ASP A 229 -32.25 8.12 13.15
C ASP A 229 -32.80 9.48 12.67
N LEU A 230 -34.04 9.56 12.17
CA LEU A 230 -34.68 10.85 11.86
C LEU A 230 -35.22 11.48 13.16
N PRO A 231 -34.86 12.72 13.51
CA PRO A 231 -35.47 13.40 14.63
C PRO A 231 -36.97 13.57 14.36
N LYS A 232 -37.80 13.13 15.32
CA LYS A 232 -39.24 13.44 15.30
C LYS A 232 -39.39 14.95 15.37
N MET A 233 -39.82 15.57 14.27
CA MET A 233 -40.34 16.95 14.33
C MET A 233 -41.62 16.90 15.16
N SER A 234 -41.57 17.46 16.36
CA SER A 234 -42.77 17.82 17.12
C SER A 234 -43.49 18.93 16.36
N MET A 235 -44.80 18.75 16.18
CA MET A 235 -45.73 19.76 15.65
C MET A 235 -45.74 21.02 16.52
#